data_AF-A0A9D3MNC9-F1
#
_entry.id   AF-A0A9D3MNC9-F1
#
_cell.length_a   1.000
_cell.length_b   1.000
_cell.length_c   1.000
_cell.angle_alpha   90.00
_cell.angle_beta   90.00
_cell.angle_gamma   90.00
#
_symmetry.space_group_name_H-M   'P 1'
#
loop_
_entity.id
_entity.type
_entity.pdbx_description
1 polymer ?
#
loop_
_entity_poly.entity_id
_entity_poly.type
_entity_poly.pdbx_seq_one_letter_code
_entity_poly.pdbx_strand_id
1 'polypeptide(L)'
;MERRRRARINGCLGELRTLLLQSHIAQSCRRSKLEKADILELTVRHLKALTQSNGSGSFAEVAMSRFYAGYSDCAREVSRFLSTSDVINNTRRFFGD
;
A
#
# COMPACT_ATOMS: atom_id res chain seq x y z
N MET A 1 -15.64 1.44 -37.01
CA MET A 1 -15.38 1.56 -35.55
C MET A 1 -14.80 0.28 -34.93
N GLU A 2 -15.36 -0.89 -35.24
CA GLU A 2 -14.92 -2.16 -34.65
C GLU A 2 -13.44 -2.50 -34.86
N ARG A 3 -12.87 -2.22 -36.04
CA ARG A 3 -11.43 -2.42 -36.30
C ARG A 3 -10.54 -1.61 -35.35
N ARG A 4 -10.89 -0.34 -35.09
CA ARG A 4 -10.16 0.52 -34.13
C ARG A 4 -10.29 0.00 -32.70
N ARG A 5 -11.48 -0.49 -32.31
CA ARG A 5 -11.71 -1.11 -31.00
C ARG A 5 -10.81 -2.34 -30.81
N ARG A 6 -10.77 -3.23 -31.81
CA ARG A 6 -9.93 -4.45 -31.80
C ARG A 6 -8.44 -4.13 -31.70
N ALA A 7 -7.97 -3.11 -32.42
CA ALA A 7 -6.59 -2.66 -32.35
C ALA A 7 -6.21 -2.20 -30.93
N ARG A 8 -7.05 -1.38 -30.28
CA ARG A 8 -6.83 -0.95 -28.89
C ARG A 8 -6.76 -2.13 -27.93
N ILE A 9 -7.72 -3.06 -28.02
CA ILE A 9 -7.75 -4.24 -27.13
C ILE A 9 -6.49 -5.10 -27.28
N ASN A 10 -6.04 -5.34 -28.51
CA ASN A 10 -4.82 -6.11 -28.75
C ASN A 10 -3.57 -5.36 -28.26
N GLY A 11 -3.55 -4.01 -28.35
CA GLY A 11 -2.50 -3.18 -27.76
C GLY A 11 -2.42 -3.37 -26.24
N CYS A 12 -3.55 -3.21 -25.54
CA CYS A 12 -3.62 -3.41 -24.08
C CYS A 12 -3.21 -4.83 -23.67
N LEU A 13 -3.62 -5.86 -24.42
CA LEU A 13 -3.21 -7.25 -24.14
C LEU A 13 -1.68 -7.45 -24.28
N GLY A 14 -1.05 -6.75 -25.23
CA GLY A 14 0.41 -6.76 -25.38
C GLY A 14 1.12 -6.11 -24.20
N GLU A 15 0.61 -4.97 -23.73
CA GLU A 15 1.14 -4.27 -22.55
C GLU A 15 1.00 -5.11 -21.29
N LEU A 16 -0.18 -5.70 -21.06
CA LEU A 16 -0.43 -6.60 -19.92
C LEU A 16 0.54 -7.79 -19.90
N ARG A 17 0.80 -8.39 -21.06
CA ARG A 17 1.78 -9.46 -21.19
C ARG A 17 3.17 -9.02 -20.74
N THR A 18 3.63 -7.86 -21.19
CA THR A 18 4.95 -7.32 -20.82
C THR A 18 5.05 -7.09 -19.31
N LEU A 19 4.03 -6.47 -18.70
CA LEU A 19 3.98 -6.24 -17.25
C LEU A 19 3.98 -7.54 -16.45
N LEU A 20 3.25 -8.57 -16.91
CA LEU A 20 3.23 -9.89 -16.28
C LEU A 20 4.58 -10.62 -16.37
N LEU A 21 5.33 -10.47 -17.48
CA LEU A 21 6.65 -11.08 -17.64
C LEU A 21 7.72 -10.40 -16.78
N GLN A 22 7.58 -9.08 -16.60
CA GLN A 22 8.40 -8.27 -15.70
C GLN A 22 8.12 -8.61 -14.23
N SER A 23 6.86 -8.85 -13.87
CA SER A 23 6.51 -9.28 -12.52
C SER A 23 6.92 -10.75 -12.27
N HIS A 24 7.24 -11.08 -11.02
CA HIS A 24 7.74 -12.41 -10.63
C HIS A 24 6.67 -13.53 -10.76
N ILE A 25 5.45 -13.20 -11.20
CA ILE A 25 4.30 -14.11 -11.29
C ILE A 25 4.45 -15.10 -12.46
N ALA A 26 5.16 -14.72 -13.53
CA ALA A 26 5.23 -15.49 -14.77
C ALA A 26 6.60 -16.15 -15.03
N GLN A 27 7.40 -16.43 -14.00
CA GLN A 27 8.74 -17.02 -14.19
C GLN A 27 8.73 -18.36 -14.94
N SER A 28 7.68 -19.16 -14.81
CA SER A 28 7.49 -20.41 -15.56
C SER A 28 6.92 -20.19 -16.98
N CYS A 29 6.28 -19.05 -17.25
CA CYS A 29 5.65 -18.74 -18.53
C CYS A 29 6.50 -17.86 -19.47
N ARG A 30 7.69 -17.43 -19.04
CA ARG A 30 8.61 -16.63 -19.88
C ARG A 30 9.01 -17.30 -21.20
N ARG A 31 8.93 -18.65 -21.27
CA ARG A 31 9.30 -19.45 -22.45
C ARG A 31 8.10 -19.95 -23.26
N SER A 32 6.89 -19.89 -22.72
CA SER A 32 5.67 -20.37 -23.39
C SER A 32 4.90 -19.21 -24.01
N LYS A 33 4.28 -19.47 -25.17
CA LYS A 33 3.42 -18.51 -25.85
C LYS A 33 2.16 -18.31 -24.99
N LEU A 34 2.12 -17.23 -24.20
CA LEU A 34 0.93 -16.86 -23.43
C LEU A 34 -0.26 -16.62 -24.37
N GLU A 35 -1.33 -17.37 -24.17
CA GLU A 35 -2.58 -17.17 -24.90
C GLU A 35 -3.35 -15.97 -24.35
N LYS A 36 -4.35 -15.49 -25.09
CA LYS A 36 -5.15 -14.33 -24.66
C LYS A 36 -5.90 -14.60 -23.36
N ALA A 37 -6.38 -15.83 -23.15
CA ALA A 37 -7.04 -16.25 -21.93
C ALA A 37 -6.05 -16.22 -20.74
N ASP A 38 -4.86 -16.78 -20.92
CA ASP A 38 -3.81 -16.78 -19.90
C ASP A 38 -3.40 -15.36 -19.48
N ILE A 39 -3.23 -14.45 -20.45
CA ILE A 39 -2.89 -13.05 -20.17
C ILE A 39 -3.96 -12.42 -19.27
N LEU A 40 -5.24 -12.61 -19.57
CA LEU A 40 -6.34 -12.06 -18.77
C LEU A 40 -6.38 -12.70 -17.38
N GLU A 41 -6.24 -14.02 -17.29
CA GLU A 41 -6.31 -14.75 -16.02
C GLU A 41 -5.15 -14.38 -15.08
N LEU A 42 -3.91 -14.39 -15.61
CA LEU A 42 -2.72 -14.01 -14.86
C LEU A 42 -2.78 -12.54 -14.43
N THR A 43 -3.32 -11.65 -15.26
CA THR A 43 -3.53 -10.24 -14.89
C THR A 43 -4.48 -10.13 -13.72
N VAL A 44 -5.62 -10.83 -13.73
CA VAL A 44 -6.59 -10.80 -12.62
C VAL A 44 -5.97 -11.37 -11.34
N ARG A 45 -5.24 -12.49 -11.44
CA ARG A 45 -4.53 -13.06 -10.28
C ARG A 45 -3.49 -12.11 -9.72
N HIS A 46 -2.72 -11.45 -10.59
CA HIS A 46 -1.72 -10.47 -10.19
C HIS A 46 -2.35 -9.24 -9.51
N LEU A 47 -3.44 -8.69 -10.06
CA LEU A 47 -4.16 -7.57 -9.46
C LEU A 47 -4.74 -7.94 -8.09
N LYS A 48 -5.34 -9.12 -7.94
CA LYS A 48 -5.82 -9.61 -6.64
C LYS A 48 -4.68 -9.75 -5.63
N ALA A 49 -3.53 -10.29 -6.05
CA ALA A 49 -2.36 -10.39 -5.19
C ALA A 49 -1.86 -9.01 -4.76
N LEU A 50 -1.81 -8.03 -5.67
CA LEU A 50 -1.45 -6.65 -5.36
C LEU A 50 -2.43 -5.99 -4.40
N THR A 51 -3.74 -6.20 -4.58
CA THR A 51 -4.77 -5.69 -3.66
C THR A 51 -4.67 -6.36 -2.29
N GLN A 52 -4.32 -7.63 -2.20
CA GLN A 52 -4.14 -8.31 -0.93
C GLN A 52 -2.81 -7.93 -0.25
N SER A 53 -1.74 -7.74 -1.02
CA SER A 53 -0.41 -7.40 -0.48
C SER A 53 -0.30 -5.95 -0.04
N ASN A 54 -0.96 -5.02 -0.75
CA ASN A 54 -0.93 -3.60 -0.42
C ASN A 54 -2.00 -3.20 0.59
N GLY A 55 -2.76 -4.18 1.09
CA GLY A 55 -4.09 -3.92 1.63
C GLY A 55 -4.96 -3.33 0.52
N SER A 56 -6.20 -3.77 0.41
CA SER A 56 -7.20 -2.80 0.02
C SER A 56 -7.08 -1.73 1.09
N GLY A 57 -6.41 -0.62 0.78
CA GLY A 57 -6.46 0.61 1.54
C GLY A 57 -7.92 1.07 1.53
N SER A 58 -8.75 0.31 2.22
CA SER A 58 -10.07 0.67 2.63
C SER A 58 -9.90 2.05 3.21
N PHE A 59 -10.86 2.92 2.97
CA PHE A 59 -10.91 4.20 3.65
C PHE A 59 -10.57 4.05 5.15
N ALA A 60 -10.95 2.93 5.77
CA ALA A 60 -10.59 2.55 7.14
C ALA A 60 -9.08 2.40 7.40
N GLU A 61 -8.29 1.81 6.50
CA GLU A 61 -6.84 1.61 6.68
C GLU A 61 -6.07 2.93 6.53
N VAL A 62 -6.45 3.76 5.55
CA VAL A 62 -5.90 5.11 5.39
C VAL A 62 -6.30 5.99 6.58
N ALA A 63 -7.56 5.93 7.02
CA ALA A 63 -8.04 6.65 8.20
C ALA A 63 -7.31 6.20 9.47
N MET A 64 -7.08 4.90 9.64
CA MET A 64 -6.37 4.33 10.78
C MET A 64 -4.88 4.73 10.77
N SER A 65 -4.21 4.68 9.62
CA SER A 65 -2.83 5.17 9.49
C SER A 65 -2.71 6.66 9.84
N ARG A 66 -3.63 7.50 9.35
CA ARG A 66 -3.68 8.93 9.71
C ARG A 66 -3.99 9.16 11.19
N PHE A 67 -4.89 8.37 11.78
CA PHE A 67 -5.20 8.43 13.21
C PHE A 67 -3.97 8.09 14.06
N TYR A 68 -3.29 6.98 13.77
CA TYR A 68 -2.08 6.57 14.49
C TYR A 68 -0.95 7.60 14.38
N ALA A 69 -0.76 8.20 13.20
CA ALA A 69 0.21 9.27 13.02
C ALA A 69 -0.09 10.45 13.96
N GLY A 70 -1.33 10.98 13.92
CA GLY A 70 -1.73 12.09 14.79
C GLY A 70 -1.72 11.76 16.28
N TYR A 71 -2.11 10.54 16.66
CA TYR A 71 -1.99 10.04 18.03
C TYR A 71 -0.52 10.01 18.49
N SER A 72 0.39 9.51 17.64
CA SER A 72 1.82 9.43 17.96
C SER A 72 2.45 10.82 18.13
N ASP A 73 2.02 11.79 17.32
CA ASP A 73 2.49 13.17 17.43
C ASP A 73 2.00 13.82 18.72
N CYS A 74 0.73 13.62 19.08
CA CYS A 74 0.18 14.08 20.35
C CYS A 74 0.88 13.43 21.54
N ALA A 75 1.06 12.11 21.54
CA ALA A 75 1.76 11.39 22.61
C ALA A 75 3.20 11.88 22.78
N ARG A 76 3.89 12.17 21.67
CA ARG A 76 5.24 12.74 21.68
C ARG A 76 5.26 14.14 22.27
N GLU A 77 4.30 14.98 21.90
CA GLU A 77 4.19 16.34 22.44
C GLU A 77 3.87 16.33 23.94
N VAL A 78 2.97 15.45 24.39
CA VAL A 78 2.69 15.26 25.82
C VAL A 78 3.93 14.77 26.57
N SER A 79 4.65 13.78 26.04
CA SER A 79 5.90 13.30 26.63
C SER A 79 6.96 14.40 26.71
N ARG A 80 7.09 15.21 25.66
CA ARG A 80 7.98 16.38 25.63
C ARG A 80 7.58 17.42 26.65
N PHE A 81 6.28 17.75 26.73
CA PHE A 81 5.75 18.69 27.70
C PHE A 81 6.06 18.21 29.11
N LEU A 82 5.74 16.96 29.45
CA LEU A 82 6.03 16.38 30.78
C LEU A 82 7.53 16.34 31.10
N SER A 83 8.40 16.18 30.10
CA SER A 83 9.86 16.15 30.29
C SER A 83 10.49 17.55 30.41
N THR A 84 9.88 18.55 29.77
CA THR A 84 10.31 19.96 29.80
C THR A 84 9.69 20.70 30.99
N SER A 85 8.54 20.20 31.44
CA SER A 85 7.88 20.64 32.65
C SER A 85 8.70 20.21 33.85
N ASP A 86 9.30 21.17 34.52
CA ASP A 86 9.66 21.09 35.95
C ASP A 86 8.44 20.82 36.87
N VAL A 87 7.31 20.32 36.35
CA VAL A 87 6.11 19.95 37.12
C VAL A 87 6.38 18.76 38.03
N ILE A 88 7.33 17.88 37.71
CA ILE A 88 7.78 16.81 38.63
C ILE A 88 8.80 17.34 39.66
N ASN A 89 9.53 18.43 39.35
CA ASN A 89 10.47 19.05 40.29
C ASN A 89 9.78 20.01 41.27
N ASN A 90 8.63 20.59 40.89
CA ASN A 90 7.94 21.54 41.77
C ASN A 90 7.08 20.86 42.85
N THR A 91 6.75 19.57 42.71
CA THR A 91 6.11 18.79 43.78
C THR A 91 7.09 18.37 44.88
N ARG A 92 8.40 18.40 44.62
CA ARG A 92 9.45 18.15 45.63
C ARG A 92 9.92 19.39 46.39
N ARG A 93 9.45 20.59 46.02
CA ARG A 93 9.77 21.85 46.74
C ARG A 93 8.68 22.33 47.69
N PHE A 94 7.52 21.67 47.72
CA PHE A 94 6.41 22.01 48.63
C PHE A 94 6.16 21.00 49.76
N PHE A 95 6.78 19.81 49.71
CA PHE A 95 6.90 18.91 50.86
C PHE A 95 8.38 18.53 50.95
N GLY A 96 9.07 19.15 51.90
CA GLY A 96 10.49 18.92 52.15
C GLY A 96 10.78 17.52 52.68
N ASP A 97 12.00 17.09 52.39
CA ASP A 97 13.01 16.66 53.38
C ASP A 97 14.40 17.04 52.83
#